data_AF-A0A6J6JQX1-F1
#
_entry.id   AF-A0A6J6JQX1-F1
#
_cell.length_a   1.000
_cell.length_b   1.000
_cell.length_c   1.000
_cell.angle_alpha   90.00
_cell.angle_beta   90.00
_cell.angle_gamma   90.00
#
_symmetry.space_group_name_H-M   'P 1'
#
loop_
_entity.id
_entity.type
_entity.pdbx_description
1 polymer ?
#
loop_
_entity_poly.entity_id
_entity_poly.type
_entity_poly.pdbx_seq_one_letter_code
_entity_poly.pdbx_strand_id
1 'polypeptide(L)'
;MAIMKVERTFVFVDLSGFTKYTADNGDSAAGNILTKFRAEVRDVAASWGIRVDKWLGDGCMIVAVEQDMAIGFSLDMQKRCEDVCQPLTVRVGLATGEVLMFQGEDYIGTSVNLASRLCDVAEHNEVLMARADLRRLPQGVSENNHDNVTLRGLGEVEVVALTSQTTLSGINDTGELWTRSPFVT
;
A
#
# COMPACT_ATOMS: atom_id res chain seq x y z
N MET A 1 -30.52 -0.52 12.34
CA MET A 1 -29.07 -0.20 12.43
C MET A 1 -28.76 0.81 11.35
N ALA A 2 -28.12 1.93 11.69
CA ALA A 2 -27.74 2.94 10.71
C ALA A 2 -26.55 2.40 9.89
N ILE A 3 -26.71 2.34 8.57
CA ILE A 3 -25.62 2.03 7.65
C ILE A 3 -24.85 3.33 7.45
N MET A 4 -23.60 3.37 7.91
CA MET A 4 -22.74 4.55 7.80
C MET A 4 -21.91 4.44 6.53
N LYS A 5 -22.08 5.39 5.61
CA LYS A 5 -21.17 5.56 4.48
C LYS A 5 -19.98 6.41 4.92
N VAL A 6 -18.79 5.93 4.61
CA VAL A 6 -17.55 6.67 4.83
C VAL A 6 -16.68 6.56 3.60
N GLU A 7 -15.97 7.63 3.28
CA GLU A 7 -14.95 7.61 2.25
C GLU A 7 -13.61 7.20 2.85
N ARG A 8 -12.94 6.23 2.23
CA ARG A 8 -11.63 5.73 2.68
C ARG A 8 -10.77 5.40 1.48
N THR A 9 -9.46 5.37 1.71
CA THR A 9 -8.49 4.80 0.77
C THR A 9 -8.07 3.44 1.26
N PHE A 10 -8.23 2.43 0.40
CA PHE A 10 -7.86 1.05 0.65
C PHE A 10 -6.55 0.76 -0.03
N VAL A 11 -5.63 0.10 0.68
CA VAL A 11 -4.37 -0.38 0.12
C VAL A 11 -4.30 -1.87 0.36
N PHE A 12 -4.04 -2.61 -0.70
CA PHE A 12 -3.64 -4.02 -0.62
C PHE A 12 -2.16 -4.10 -0.94
N VAL A 13 -1.40 -4.74 -0.05
CA VAL A 13 0.02 -5.03 -0.25
C VAL A 13 0.20 -6.53 -0.22
N ASP A 14 0.96 -7.07 -1.16
CA ASP A 14 1.25 -8.50 -1.25
C ASP A 14 2.72 -8.76 -1.58
N LEU A 15 3.27 -9.87 -1.08
CA LEU A 15 4.63 -10.31 -1.42
C LEU A 15 4.63 -11.02 -2.77
N SER A 16 5.21 -10.35 -3.77
CA SER A 16 5.28 -10.87 -5.14
C SER A 16 6.10 -12.17 -5.19
N GLY A 17 5.50 -13.26 -5.69
CA GLY A 17 6.17 -14.54 -5.86
C GLY A 17 6.33 -15.38 -4.58
N PHE A 18 5.73 -14.99 -3.46
CA PHE A 18 5.89 -15.68 -2.17
C PHE A 18 5.50 -17.16 -2.21
N THR A 19 4.40 -17.51 -2.88
CA THR A 19 3.96 -18.91 -3.03
C THR A 19 5.02 -19.76 -3.74
N LYS A 20 5.60 -19.23 -4.84
CA LYS A 20 6.67 -19.91 -5.57
C LYS A 20 7.93 -20.03 -4.71
N TYR A 21 8.31 -18.96 -4.02
CA TYR A 21 9.46 -18.97 -3.12
C TYR A 21 9.33 -20.01 -2.01
N THR A 22 8.14 -20.15 -1.43
CA THR A 22 7.84 -21.14 -0.40
C THR A 22 8.00 -22.56 -0.94
N ALA A 23 7.49 -22.83 -2.14
CA ALA A 23 7.65 -24.13 -2.79
C ALA A 23 9.12 -24.47 -3.08
N ASP A 24 9.91 -23.47 -3.50
CA ASP A 24 11.31 -23.67 -3.91
C ASP A 24 12.28 -23.71 -2.70
N ASN A 25 11.99 -23.02 -1.60
CA ASN A 25 12.93 -22.81 -0.47
C ASN A 25 12.43 -23.35 0.88
N GLY A 26 11.16 -23.75 0.97
CA GLY A 26 10.53 -24.30 2.17
C GLY A 26 10.01 -23.27 3.18
N ASP A 27 9.14 -23.75 4.07
CA ASP A 27 8.35 -22.93 5.00
C ASP A 27 9.19 -22.08 5.96
N SER A 28 10.35 -22.58 6.39
CA SER A 28 11.21 -21.84 7.32
C SER A 28 11.82 -20.59 6.69
N ALA A 29 12.31 -20.71 5.45
CA ALA A 29 12.86 -19.57 4.71
C ALA A 29 11.75 -18.55 4.38
N ALA A 30 10.59 -19.04 3.93
CA ALA A 30 9.42 -18.20 3.67
C ALA A 30 8.92 -17.48 4.92
N GLY A 31 8.86 -18.16 6.07
CA GLY A 31 8.47 -17.60 7.35
C GLY A 31 9.39 -16.46 7.81
N ASN A 32 10.69 -16.54 7.52
CA ASN A 32 11.63 -15.47 7.83
C ASN A 32 11.35 -14.20 7.01
N ILE A 33 11.11 -14.33 5.70
CA ILE A 33 10.74 -13.18 4.86
C ILE A 33 9.40 -12.60 5.29
N LEU A 34 8.40 -13.45 5.52
CA LEU A 34 7.08 -13.01 5.99
C LEU A 34 7.16 -12.25 7.32
N THR A 35 8.03 -12.69 8.23
CA THR A 35 8.25 -12.01 9.52
C THR A 35 8.82 -10.60 9.31
N LYS A 36 9.82 -10.46 8.42
CA LYS A 36 10.41 -9.16 8.09
C LYS A 36 9.40 -8.24 7.40
N PHE A 37 8.68 -8.73 6.40
CA PHE A 37 7.63 -7.98 5.71
C PHE A 37 6.57 -7.46 6.70
N ARG A 38 6.09 -8.33 7.61
CA ARG A 38 5.10 -7.92 8.62
C ARG A 38 5.65 -6.94 9.64
N ALA A 39 6.97 -6.90 9.87
CA ALA A 39 7.60 -5.87 10.71
C ALA A 39 7.60 -4.53 9.97
N GLU A 40 8.08 -4.50 8.73
CA GLU A 40 8.09 -3.28 7.90
C GLU A 40 6.69 -2.69 7.72
N VAL A 41 5.67 -3.51 7.43
CA VAL A 41 4.29 -3.04 7.33
C VAL A 41 3.83 -2.33 8.60
N ARG A 42 4.18 -2.85 9.79
CA ARG A 42 3.78 -2.22 11.06
C ARG A 42 4.53 -0.91 11.28
N ASP A 43 5.82 -0.91 11.01
CA ASP A 43 6.68 0.26 11.23
C ASP A 43 6.29 1.40 10.28
N VAL A 44 6.14 1.11 8.98
CA VAL A 44 5.70 2.09 7.98
C VAL A 44 4.26 2.54 8.27
N ALA A 45 3.34 1.63 8.62
CA ALA A 45 1.97 2.03 8.98
C ALA A 45 1.96 3.00 10.17
N ALA A 46 2.78 2.74 11.20
CA ALA A 46 2.94 3.64 12.33
C ALA A 46 3.57 4.99 11.95
N SER A 47 4.56 5.00 11.06
CA SER A 47 5.17 6.24 10.54
C SER A 47 4.18 7.13 9.80
N TRP A 48 3.24 6.52 9.07
CA TRP A 48 2.16 7.20 8.36
C TRP A 48 0.87 7.32 9.17
N GLY A 49 0.86 6.97 10.46
CA GLY A 49 -0.34 7.09 11.30
C GLY A 49 -1.57 6.32 10.78
N ILE A 50 -1.35 5.27 9.99
CA ILE A 50 -2.40 4.40 9.46
C ILE A 50 -2.35 3.03 10.14
N ARG A 51 -3.43 2.26 10.03
CA ARG A 51 -3.57 0.97 10.70
C ARG A 51 -3.77 -0.16 9.69
N VAL A 52 -3.14 -1.29 9.98
CA VAL A 52 -3.46 -2.56 9.32
C VAL A 52 -4.86 -2.96 9.75
N ASP A 53 -5.76 -3.10 8.79
CA ASP A 53 -7.14 -3.55 9.02
C ASP A 53 -7.17 -5.08 9.19
N LYS A 54 -6.59 -5.80 8.23
CA LYS A 54 -6.46 -7.26 8.31
C LYS A 54 -5.25 -7.80 7.55
N TRP A 55 -4.74 -8.93 8.04
CA TRP A 55 -3.70 -9.72 7.38
C TRP A 55 -4.32 -10.75 6.44
N LEU A 56 -3.68 -10.96 5.29
CA LEU A 56 -4.17 -11.80 4.20
C LEU A 56 -3.08 -12.80 3.79
N GLY A 57 -2.68 -13.68 4.71
CA GLY A 57 -1.56 -14.60 4.47
C GLY A 57 -0.23 -13.85 4.36
N ASP A 58 0.29 -13.76 3.15
CA ASP A 58 1.50 -13.06 2.71
C ASP A 58 1.27 -11.58 2.35
N GLY A 59 0.02 -11.14 2.32
CA GLY A 59 -0.36 -9.74 2.15
C GLY A 59 -1.08 -9.12 3.34
N CYS A 60 -1.50 -7.87 3.18
CA CYS A 60 -2.34 -7.15 4.12
C CYS A 60 -3.27 -6.16 3.43
N MET A 61 -4.33 -5.80 4.14
CA MET A 61 -5.23 -4.71 3.80
C MET A 61 -5.05 -3.58 4.82
N ILE A 62 -4.84 -2.38 4.31
CA ILE A 62 -4.72 -1.14 5.06
C ILE A 62 -5.91 -0.25 4.72
N VAL A 63 -6.39 0.49 5.72
CA VAL A 63 -7.43 1.51 5.55
C VAL A 63 -6.88 2.85 6.02
N ALA A 64 -6.82 3.81 5.11
CA ALA A 64 -6.40 5.17 5.37
C ALA A 64 -7.59 6.13 5.26
N VAL A 65 -7.61 7.12 6.14
CA VAL A 65 -8.60 8.22 6.08
C VAL A 65 -8.27 9.14 4.90
N GLU A 66 -7.01 9.53 4.78
CA GLU A 66 -6.51 10.43 3.75
C GLU A 66 -5.76 9.66 2.65
N GLN A 67 -6.01 10.02 1.38
CA GLN A 67 -5.37 9.38 0.23
C GLN A 67 -3.85 9.59 0.22
N ASP A 68 -3.38 10.78 0.57
CA ASP A 68 -1.94 11.11 0.59
C ASP A 68 -1.15 10.18 1.53
N MET A 69 -1.75 9.79 2.65
CA MET A 69 -1.16 8.88 3.64
C MET A 69 -1.06 7.45 3.09
N ALA A 70 -2.07 7.02 2.33
CA ALA A 70 -2.09 5.72 1.68
C ALA A 70 -1.01 5.62 0.58
N ILE A 71 -0.88 6.67 -0.23
CA ILE A 71 0.14 6.77 -1.28
C ILE A 71 1.53 6.77 -0.66
N GLY A 72 1.75 7.59 0.37
CA GLY A 72 3.02 7.66 1.10
C GLY A 72 3.44 6.32 1.70
N PHE A 73 2.53 5.65 2.40
CA PHE A 73 2.76 4.30 2.92
C PHE A 73 3.13 3.30 1.82
N SER A 74 2.41 3.33 0.70
CA SER A 74 2.60 2.37 -0.39
C SER A 74 3.97 2.48 -1.03
N LEU A 75 4.43 3.71 -1.25
CA LEU A 75 5.75 3.99 -1.83
C LEU A 75 6.90 3.74 -0.84
N ASP A 76 6.71 4.03 0.46
CA ASP A 76 7.69 3.69 1.49
C ASP A 76 7.80 2.17 1.65
N MET A 77 6.67 1.44 1.65
CA MET A 77 6.66 -0.03 1.65
C MET A 77 7.36 -0.63 0.43
N GLN A 78 7.05 -0.14 -0.77
CA GLN A 78 7.73 -0.53 -2.01
C GLN A 78 9.24 -0.39 -1.82
N LYS A 79 9.71 0.78 -1.37
CA LYS A 79 11.13 1.07 -1.24
C LYS A 79 11.83 0.23 -0.17
N ARG A 80 11.27 0.08 1.03
CA ARG A 80 11.90 -0.68 2.12
C ARG A 80 11.97 -2.18 1.81
N CYS A 81 10.96 -2.71 1.15
CA CYS A 81 10.91 -4.13 0.83
C CYS A 81 11.91 -4.53 -0.28
N GLU A 82 12.40 -3.59 -1.11
CA GLU A 82 13.48 -3.86 -2.08
C GLU A 82 14.74 -4.43 -1.42
N ASP A 83 15.03 -4.01 -0.18
CA ASP A 83 16.20 -4.46 0.57
C ASP A 83 15.85 -5.54 1.61
N VAL A 84 14.77 -5.31 2.37
CA VAL A 84 14.46 -6.12 3.56
C VAL A 84 13.85 -7.48 3.18
N CYS A 85 13.07 -7.54 2.10
CA CYS A 85 12.30 -8.73 1.71
C CYS A 85 12.98 -9.57 0.63
N GLN A 86 14.24 -9.28 0.29
CA GLN A 86 14.97 -10.00 -0.74
C GLN A 86 14.94 -11.53 -0.52
N PRO A 87 14.76 -12.32 -1.59
CA PRO A 87 14.72 -11.90 -3.00
C PRO A 87 13.33 -11.45 -3.50
N LEU A 88 12.33 -11.35 -2.61
CA LEU A 88 10.98 -10.93 -2.97
C LEU A 88 10.84 -9.41 -2.94
N THR A 89 9.86 -8.91 -3.69
CA THR A 89 9.41 -7.52 -3.67
C THR A 89 7.93 -7.47 -3.31
N VAL A 90 7.40 -6.28 -3.08
CA VAL A 90 5.96 -6.10 -2.87
C VAL A 90 5.29 -5.63 -4.15
N ARG A 91 4.00 -5.90 -4.25
CA ARG A 91 3.10 -5.27 -5.21
C ARG A 91 1.95 -4.63 -4.45
N VAL A 92 1.46 -3.50 -4.95
CA VAL A 92 0.50 -2.67 -4.21
C VAL A 92 -0.62 -2.19 -5.12
N GLY A 93 -1.86 -2.30 -4.65
CA GLY A 93 -3.04 -1.73 -5.30
C GLY A 93 -3.80 -0.79 -4.37
N LEU A 94 -4.16 0.39 -4.89
CA LEU A 94 -4.90 1.43 -4.16
C LEU A 94 -6.21 1.78 -4.86
N ALA A 95 -7.23 2.09 -4.05
CA ALA A 95 -8.46 2.71 -4.53
C ALA A 95 -9.09 3.57 -3.43
N THR A 96 -9.76 4.65 -3.83
CA THR A 96 -10.41 5.59 -2.91
C THR A 96 -11.89 5.70 -3.27
N GLY A 97 -12.76 5.64 -2.26
CA GLY A 97 -14.17 5.91 -2.50
C GLY A 97 -15.07 5.63 -1.31
N GLU A 98 -16.37 5.87 -1.50
CA GLU A 98 -17.38 5.61 -0.48
C GLU A 98 -17.62 4.11 -0.29
N VAL A 99 -17.62 3.69 0.96
CA VAL A 99 -17.93 2.33 1.37
C VAL A 99 -18.92 2.32 2.53
N LEU A 100 -19.61 1.20 2.68
CA LEU A 100 -20.46 0.95 3.84
C LEU A 100 -19.59 0.35 4.95
N MET A 101 -19.60 0.99 6.11
CA MET A 101 -19.05 0.40 7.33
C MET A 101 -20.09 -0.55 7.92
N PHE A 102 -19.77 -1.85 7.95
CA PHE A 102 -20.62 -2.91 8.47
C PHE A 102 -20.12 -3.36 9.84
N GLN A 103 -21.01 -3.35 10.83
CA GLN A 103 -20.73 -3.71 12.24
C GLN A 103 -19.53 -2.97 12.88
N GLY A 104 -19.06 -1.87 12.30
CA GLY A 104 -17.95 -1.07 12.82
C GLY A 104 -16.55 -1.59 12.50
N GLU A 105 -16.42 -2.77 11.88
CA GLU A 105 -15.13 -3.44 11.67
C GLU A 105 -14.90 -3.89 10.22
N ASP A 106 -15.96 -4.00 9.41
CA ASP A 106 -15.84 -4.40 8.01
C ASP A 106 -16.23 -3.28 7.06
N TYR A 107 -15.55 -3.25 5.90
CA TYR A 107 -15.83 -2.32 4.82
C TYR A 107 -16.38 -3.08 3.61
N ILE A 108 -17.55 -2.66 3.14
CA ILE A 108 -18.21 -3.24 1.98
C ILE A 108 -18.38 -2.14 0.92
N GLY A 109 -17.71 -2.31 -0.21
CA GLY A 109 -17.87 -1.40 -1.34
C GLY A 109 -16.95 -1.70 -2.51
N THR A 110 -17.23 -1.05 -3.65
CA THR A 110 -16.51 -1.27 -4.90
C THR A 110 -15.03 -0.90 -4.78
N SER A 111 -14.68 0.14 -4.01
CA SER A 111 -13.29 0.57 -3.83
C SER A 111 -12.42 -0.48 -3.13
N VAL A 112 -12.96 -1.23 -2.15
CA VAL A 112 -12.22 -2.35 -1.52
C VAL A 112 -11.87 -3.42 -2.56
N ASN A 113 -12.86 -3.79 -3.38
CA ASN A 113 -12.67 -4.79 -4.44
C ASN A 113 -11.71 -4.29 -5.52
N LEU A 114 -11.80 -3.02 -5.90
CA LEU A 114 -10.93 -2.40 -6.89
C LEU A 114 -9.47 -2.41 -6.42
N ALA A 115 -9.19 -1.96 -5.20
CA ALA A 115 -7.83 -1.98 -4.64
C ALA A 115 -7.23 -3.39 -4.61
N SER A 116 -8.01 -4.39 -4.17
CA SER A 116 -7.58 -5.80 -4.19
C SER A 116 -7.26 -6.28 -5.60
N ARG A 117 -8.10 -5.96 -6.59
CA ARG A 117 -7.90 -6.39 -7.98
C ARG A 117 -6.72 -5.69 -8.65
N LEU A 118 -6.47 -4.43 -8.30
CA LEU A 118 -5.28 -3.70 -8.75
C LEU A 118 -4.01 -4.34 -8.18
N CYS A 119 -4.02 -4.74 -6.90
CA CYS A 119 -2.90 -5.46 -6.30
C CYS A 119 -2.66 -6.82 -6.98
N ASP A 120 -3.73 -7.54 -7.33
CA ASP A 120 -3.64 -8.84 -8.01
C ASP A 120 -2.92 -8.74 -9.38
N VAL A 121 -3.13 -7.64 -10.11
CA VAL A 121 -2.56 -7.43 -11.46
C VAL A 121 -1.29 -6.59 -11.49
N ALA A 122 -0.91 -5.97 -10.37
CA ALA A 122 0.32 -5.21 -10.25
C ALA A 122 1.53 -6.14 -10.41
N GLU A 123 2.52 -5.66 -11.16
CA GLU A 123 3.79 -6.32 -11.35
C GLU A 123 4.68 -6.22 -10.10
N HIS A 124 5.81 -6.93 -10.15
CA HIS A 124 6.80 -6.92 -9.09
C HIS A 124 7.30 -5.50 -8.84
N ASN A 125 7.28 -5.07 -7.58
CA ASN A 125 7.71 -3.73 -7.18
C ASN A 125 6.86 -2.62 -7.82
N GLU A 126 5.57 -2.85 -8.04
CA GLU A 126 4.67 -1.87 -8.63
C GLU A 126 3.62 -1.36 -7.64
N VAL A 127 3.25 -0.08 -7.75
CA VAL A 127 2.19 0.58 -6.99
C VAL A 127 1.16 1.15 -7.95
N LEU A 128 0.01 0.50 -8.03
CA LEU A 128 -1.07 0.87 -8.95
C LEU A 128 -2.23 1.56 -8.24
N MET A 129 -2.82 2.53 -8.93
CA MET A 129 -4.06 3.18 -8.52
C MET A 129 -4.97 3.41 -9.74
N ALA A 130 -6.29 3.33 -9.56
CA ALA A 130 -7.22 3.73 -10.60
C ALA A 130 -7.11 5.25 -10.84
N ARG A 131 -6.95 5.69 -12.09
CA ARG A 131 -6.79 7.12 -12.40
C ARG A 131 -7.96 7.95 -11.89
N ALA A 132 -9.18 7.43 -12.03
CA ALA A 132 -10.40 8.11 -11.60
C ALA A 132 -10.44 8.41 -10.08
N ASP A 133 -9.69 7.64 -9.29
CA ASP A 133 -9.66 7.81 -7.83
C ASP A 133 -8.60 8.81 -7.38
N LEU A 134 -7.58 9.09 -8.20
CA LEU A 134 -6.48 9.97 -7.84
C LEU A 134 -6.94 11.43 -7.83
N ARG A 135 -6.87 12.07 -6.67
CA ARG A 135 -7.35 13.46 -6.47
C ARG A 135 -6.22 14.46 -6.52
N ARG A 136 -5.13 14.11 -5.85
CA ARG A 136 -3.95 14.95 -5.69
C ARG A 136 -2.73 14.05 -5.53
N LEU A 137 -1.66 14.42 -6.20
CA LEU A 137 -0.35 13.81 -5.96
C LEU A 137 0.32 14.47 -4.75
N PRO A 138 0.79 13.69 -3.76
CA PRO A 138 1.65 14.20 -2.71
C PRO A 138 2.94 14.80 -3.28
N GLN A 139 3.58 15.68 -2.52
CA GLN A 139 4.87 16.26 -2.93
C GLN A 139 5.93 15.15 -3.10
N GLY A 140 6.67 15.21 -4.20
CA GLY A 140 7.71 14.21 -4.52
C GLY A 140 7.19 12.93 -5.18
N VAL A 141 5.87 12.75 -5.27
CA VAL A 141 5.23 11.64 -5.98
C VAL A 141 4.94 12.04 -7.42
N SER A 142 5.23 11.13 -8.34
CA SER A 142 4.89 11.25 -9.76
C SER A 142 4.01 10.07 -10.18
N GLU A 143 3.06 10.33 -11.08
CA GLU A 143 2.34 9.28 -11.78
C GLU A 143 2.98 9.02 -13.15
N ASN A 144 3.01 7.76 -13.55
CA ASN A 144 3.29 7.36 -14.92
C ASN A 144 2.05 6.69 -15.50
N ASN A 145 1.80 6.93 -16.78
CA ASN A 145 0.74 6.20 -17.48
C ASN A 145 1.08 4.71 -17.48
N HIS A 146 0.11 3.89 -17.11
CA HIS A 146 0.15 2.45 -17.23
C HIS A 146 -0.94 2.03 -18.22
N ASP A 147 -0.74 0.92 -18.93
CA ASP A 147 -1.76 0.38 -19.84
C ASP A 147 -3.06 0.11 -19.07
N ASN A 148 -4.20 0.24 -19.74
CA ASN A 148 -5.48 -0.12 -19.13
C ASN A 148 -5.47 -1.59 -18.70
N VAL A 149 -5.99 -1.86 -17.51
CA VAL A 149 -6.07 -3.22 -16.96
C VAL A 149 -7.51 -3.72 -17.01
N THR A 150 -7.69 -4.96 -17.44
CA THR A 150 -9.00 -5.62 -17.37
C THR A 150 -9.12 -6.37 -16.05
N LEU A 151 -9.96 -5.87 -15.16
CA LEU A 151 -10.16 -6.43 -13.83
C LEU A 151 -11.40 -7.32 -13.79
N ARG A 152 -11.27 -8.52 -13.23
CA ARG A 152 -12.36 -9.48 -13.10
C ARG A 152 -13.55 -8.88 -12.33
N GLY A 153 -14.69 -8.77 -13.01
CA GLY A 153 -15.94 -8.26 -12.44
C GLY A 153 -16.04 -6.74 -12.37
N LEU A 154 -15.03 -6.00 -12.82
CA LEU A 154 -15.01 -4.53 -12.86
C LEU A 154 -14.81 -3.97 -14.29
N GLY A 155 -14.36 -4.81 -15.22
CA GLY A 155 -14.15 -4.42 -16.62
C GLY A 155 -12.79 -3.75 -16.83
N GLU A 156 -12.68 -2.97 -17.88
CA GLU A 156 -11.47 -2.21 -18.19
C GLU A 156 -11.38 -0.97 -17.30
N VAL A 157 -10.21 -0.75 -16.69
CA VAL A 157 -9.94 0.36 -15.77
C VAL A 157 -8.66 1.05 -16.20
N GLU A 158 -8.73 2.37 -16.33
CA GLU A 158 -7.55 3.21 -16.52
C GLU A 158 -6.78 3.33 -15.20
N VAL A 159 -5.48 3.04 -15.25
CA VAL A 159 -4.61 2.98 -14.08
C VAL A 159 -3.38 3.83 -14.25
N VAL A 160 -2.84 4.26 -13.12
CA VAL A 160 -1.56 4.95 -13.01
C VAL A 160 -0.62 4.15 -12.13
N ALA A 161 0.65 4.13 -12.53
CA ALA A 161 1.74 3.65 -11.68
C ALA A 161 2.31 4.83 -10.89
N LEU A 162 2.29 4.73 -9.58
CA LEU A 162 2.82 5.75 -8.68
C LEU A 162 4.29 5.48 -8.41
N THR A 163 5.10 6.53 -8.45
CA THR A 163 6.55 6.46 -8.21
C THR A 163 7.01 7.64 -7.37
N SER A 164 8.13 7.48 -6.66
CA SER A 164 8.83 8.57 -5.98
C SER A 164 10.32 8.48 -6.27
N GLN A 165 10.97 9.63 -6.51
CA GLN A 165 12.42 9.71 -6.67
C GLN A 165 13.16 9.88 -5.34
N THR A 166 12.44 10.04 -4.23
CA THR A 166 13.02 10.26 -2.89
C THR A 166 12.27 9.43 -1.86
N THR A 167 12.97 8.97 -0.82
CA THR A 167 12.33 8.35 0.35
C THR A 167 11.33 9.34 0.93
N LEU A 168 10.07 8.92 1.03
CA LEU A 168 9.03 9.76 1.62
C LEU A 168 9.09 9.61 3.14
N SER A 169 9.24 10.72 3.85
CA SER A 169 9.21 10.74 5.32
C SER A 169 7.76 10.70 5.82
N GLY A 170 7.42 9.70 6.62
CA GLY A 170 6.14 9.65 7.33
C GLY A 170 6.02 10.75 8.40
N ILE A 171 4.82 10.95 8.95
CA ILE A 171 4.52 11.96 9.98
C ILE A 171 5.47 11.87 11.19
N ASN A 172 5.91 10.65 11.52
CA ASN A 172 6.77 10.38 12.68
C ASN A 172 8.26 10.21 12.33
N ASP A 173 8.71 10.64 11.14
CA ASP A 173 10.14 10.61 10.82
C ASP A 173 10.90 11.64 11.68
N THR A 174 11.37 11.17 12.82
CA THR A 174 12.20 11.93 13.77
C THR A 174 13.67 12.00 13.34
N GLY A 175 14.03 11.40 12.19
CA GLY A 175 15.39 11.37 11.66
C GLY A 175 15.94 12.76 11.29
N GLU A 176 15.08 13.69 10.88
CA GLU A 176 15.49 15.05 10.48
C GLU A 176 15.56 16.07 11.63
N LEU A 177 15.03 15.76 12.82
CA LEU A 177 15.00 16.73 13.92
C LEU A 177 16.36 16.94 14.58
N TRP A 178 17.28 15.98 14.47
CA TRP A 178 18.60 16.04 15.11
C TRP A 178 19.71 16.67 14.25
N THR A 179 19.50 16.84 12.94
CA THR A 179 20.49 17.43 12.01
C THR A 179 20.29 18.92 11.75
N ARG A 180 19.23 19.54 12.28
CA ARG A 180 19.07 21.00 12.26
C ARG A 180 20.00 21.64 13.29
N SER A 181 21.15 22.13 12.85
CA SER A 181 21.98 23.02 13.67
C SER A 181 21.09 24.18 14.16
N PRO A 182 21.10 24.49 15.47
CA PRO A 182 20.36 25.63 15.97
C PRO A 182 20.95 26.89 15.34
N PHE A 183 20.15 27.59 14.54
CA PHE A 183 20.49 28.94 14.12
C PHE A 183 20.55 29.81 15.37
N VAL A 184 21.76 30.08 15.86
CA VAL A 184 22.02 31.21 16.73
C VAL A 184 22.23 32.40 15.80
N THR A 185 21.34 33.37 15.86
CA THR A 185 21.58 34.74 15.38
C THR A 185 21.12 35.69 16.47
#